data_AF-G9YJA1-F1
#
_entry.id   AF-G9YJA1-F1
#
_cell.length_a   1.000
_cell.length_b   1.000
_cell.length_c   1.000
_cell.angle_alpha   90.00
_cell.angle_beta   90.00
_cell.angle_gamma   90.00
#
_symmetry.space_group_name_H-M   'P 1'
#
loop_
_entity.id
_entity.type
_entity.pdbx_description
1 polymer ?
#
loop_
_entity_poly.entity_id
_entity_poly.type
_entity_poly.pdbx_seq_one_letter_code
_entity_poly.pdbx_strand_id
1 'polypeptide(L)'
;MGVAAIPEELVKSGHTDFDGLAEKSRAGLDLALGRGGDQVVVYEDDGGARFYGGKSQSVEKHTRVRARVVAQAMRELVNACDSILIMGHTREDYDSLGAAVGVAHMARLSGKPVHIVMSDQSDSVRYLVDQLKADEIYNDMIISADEGQRICTEKTLLFVVDTHRGDMTAASKLLEMTPHRVVIDHHRRCADFIKRPLLTYMETSSSSTSELVTELIQYYQEDVELDKLEATALYSGIVVDTKNFAVQTGVRTFDAAAYLRRCGADPEIVRSLFSADFDTVKLKAELISRATIRDGVAMTDCGHLEENATMMAAQLADLLISINDVNVSFTFYELAENVIGVSARSKGLVNVQRVMELLGGGGHSNVAGAQLKGVTSAEAQAAVWKALKEITVEKETE
;
A
#
# COMPACT_ATOMS: atom_id res chain seq x y z
N MET A 1 -4.40 -4.47 -20.50
CA MET A 1 -3.49 -4.45 -21.66
C MET A 1 -2.68 -3.19 -21.47
N GLY A 2 -1.35 -3.31 -21.28
CA GLY A 2 -0.49 -2.14 -21.11
C GLY A 2 0.00 -1.67 -22.47
N VAL A 3 -0.03 -0.36 -22.74
CA VAL A 3 0.52 0.23 -23.96
C VAL A 3 1.48 1.35 -23.57
N ALA A 4 2.66 1.37 -24.17
CA ALA A 4 3.57 2.51 -24.12
C ALA A 4 3.55 3.19 -25.48
N ALA A 5 3.36 4.50 -25.51
CA ALA A 5 3.37 5.30 -26.73
C ALA A 5 4.41 6.42 -26.63
N ILE A 6 5.10 6.67 -27.74
CA ILE A 6 6.06 7.77 -27.90
C ILE A 6 5.44 8.77 -28.90
N PRO A 7 5.44 10.08 -28.60
CA PRO A 7 4.93 11.10 -29.52
C PRO A 7 5.63 11.07 -30.89
N GLU A 8 4.86 11.25 -31.97
CA GLU A 8 5.37 11.20 -33.34
C GLU A 8 6.39 12.32 -33.63
N GLU A 9 6.23 13.48 -32.97
CA GLU A 9 7.13 14.64 -33.09
C GLU A 9 8.54 14.33 -32.59
N LEU A 10 8.64 13.54 -31.52
CA LEU A 10 9.90 13.09 -30.93
C LEU A 10 10.65 12.16 -31.87
N VAL A 11 9.92 11.31 -32.60
CA VAL A 11 10.47 10.42 -33.65
C VAL A 11 10.92 11.20 -34.88
N LYS A 12 10.18 12.24 -35.29
CA LYS A 12 10.45 13.06 -36.48
C LYS A 12 11.61 14.06 -36.32
N SER A 13 12.06 14.34 -35.10
CA SER A 13 13.11 15.33 -34.80
C SER A 13 14.53 14.99 -35.31
N GLY A 14 14.77 13.75 -35.78
CA GLY A 14 16.02 13.36 -36.46
C GLY A 14 17.24 13.14 -35.55
N HIS A 15 17.11 13.31 -34.23
CA HIS A 15 18.12 13.01 -33.21
C HIS A 15 17.77 11.77 -32.38
N THR A 16 16.99 10.87 -32.95
CA THR A 16 16.30 9.82 -32.20
C THR A 16 17.19 8.59 -32.03
N ASP A 17 17.73 8.42 -30.82
CA ASP A 17 18.34 7.17 -30.37
C ASP A 17 17.25 6.08 -30.24
N PHE A 18 17.17 5.21 -31.25
CA PHE A 18 16.17 4.14 -31.29
C PHE A 18 16.34 3.12 -30.17
N ASP A 19 17.56 2.88 -29.71
CA ASP A 19 17.82 1.98 -28.58
C ASP A 19 17.30 2.63 -27.29
N GLY A 20 17.59 3.92 -27.09
CA GLY A 20 17.03 4.71 -25.98
C GLY A 20 15.49 4.80 -26.02
N LEU A 21 14.88 4.89 -27.19
CA LEU A 21 13.41 4.84 -27.33
C LEU A 21 12.82 3.45 -27.07
N ALA A 22 13.52 2.38 -27.45
CA ALA A 22 13.10 1.01 -27.16
C ALA A 22 13.17 0.73 -25.66
N GLU A 23 14.24 1.16 -24.98
CA GLU A 23 14.36 1.10 -23.53
C GLU A 23 13.25 1.90 -22.83
N LYS A 24 12.98 3.13 -23.28
CA LYS A 24 11.86 3.94 -22.77
C LYS A 24 10.52 3.27 -23.00
N SER A 25 10.27 2.71 -24.18
CA SER A 25 9.01 2.02 -24.50
C SER A 25 8.80 0.80 -23.61
N ARG A 26 9.86 0.02 -23.38
CA ARG A 26 9.83 -1.13 -22.49
C ARG A 26 9.59 -0.71 -21.03
N ALA A 27 10.28 0.34 -20.57
CA ALA A 27 10.04 0.93 -19.26
C ALA A 27 8.58 1.42 -19.11
N GLY A 28 8.01 2.04 -20.16
CA GLY A 28 6.63 2.49 -20.19
C GLY A 28 5.64 1.33 -20.17
N LEU A 29 5.95 0.23 -20.85
CA LEU A 29 5.13 -0.97 -20.84
C LEU A 29 5.15 -1.63 -19.47
N ASP A 30 6.33 -1.77 -18.86
CA ASP A 30 6.48 -2.31 -17.50
C ASP A 30 5.78 -1.42 -16.46
N LEU A 31 5.75 -0.10 -16.71
CA LEU A 31 5.03 0.87 -15.88
C LEU A 31 3.51 0.74 -16.07
N ALA A 32 3.02 0.56 -17.29
CA ALA A 32 1.61 0.33 -17.57
C ALA A 32 1.13 -1.01 -16.97
N LEU A 33 1.91 -2.08 -17.13
CA LEU A 33 1.61 -3.41 -16.59
C LEU A 33 1.67 -3.41 -15.05
N GLY A 34 2.68 -2.76 -14.46
CA GLY A 34 2.81 -2.58 -13.02
C GLY A 34 1.73 -1.71 -12.39
N ARG A 35 0.91 -1.01 -13.18
CA ARG A 35 -0.27 -0.27 -12.71
C ARG A 35 -1.58 -1.06 -12.83
N GLY A 36 -1.58 -2.13 -13.61
CA GLY A 36 -2.73 -3.04 -13.80
C GLY A 36 -3.85 -2.49 -14.69
N GLY A 37 -4.74 -3.36 -15.17
CA GLY A 37 -5.92 -2.95 -15.95
C GLY A 37 -5.63 -2.52 -17.40
N ASP A 38 -6.30 -1.45 -17.84
CA ASP A 38 -6.31 -0.83 -19.18
C ASP A 38 -5.44 0.44 -19.24
N GLN A 39 -4.24 0.38 -18.67
CA GLN A 39 -3.35 1.54 -18.56
C GLN A 39 -2.53 1.78 -19.83
N VAL A 40 -2.39 3.06 -20.18
CA VAL A 40 -1.48 3.55 -21.22
C VAL A 40 -0.50 4.54 -20.57
N VAL A 41 0.79 4.37 -20.87
CA VAL A 41 1.86 5.30 -20.46
C VAL A 41 2.30 6.08 -21.69
N VAL A 42 2.26 7.41 -21.59
CA VAL A 42 2.78 8.32 -22.61
C VAL A 42 3.90 9.15 -21.98
N TYR A 43 5.07 9.15 -22.60
CA TYR A 43 6.16 10.02 -22.19
C TYR A 43 6.02 11.38 -22.86
N GLU A 44 6.06 12.45 -22.07
CA GLU A 44 6.10 13.83 -22.54
C GLU A 44 7.54 14.21 -22.95
N ASP A 45 7.69 15.35 -23.63
CA ASP A 45 8.99 15.82 -24.15
C ASP A 45 10.03 16.07 -23.05
N ASP A 46 9.58 16.38 -21.82
CA ASP A 46 10.43 16.55 -20.64
C ASP A 46 10.87 15.21 -20.00
N GLY A 47 10.41 14.08 -20.54
CA GLY A 47 10.67 12.73 -20.04
C GLY A 47 9.72 12.28 -18.92
N GLY A 48 8.77 13.13 -18.50
CA GLY A 48 7.73 12.79 -17.55
C GLY A 48 6.75 11.77 -18.11
N ALA A 49 6.31 10.82 -17.29
CA ALA A 49 5.30 9.83 -17.67
C ALA A 49 3.89 10.35 -17.31
N ARG A 50 3.01 10.46 -18.31
CA ARG A 50 1.55 10.61 -18.11
C ARG A 50 0.84 9.27 -18.27
N PHE A 51 -0.19 9.08 -17.45
CA PHE A 51 -0.97 7.85 -17.39
C PHE A 51 -2.39 8.09 -17.89
N TYR A 52 -2.89 7.22 -18.76
CA TYR A 52 -4.27 7.23 -19.24
C TYR A 52 -4.93 5.87 -18.99
N GLY A 53 -6.26 5.85 -18.84
CA GLY A 53 -7.02 4.63 -18.53
C GLY A 53 -7.14 4.35 -17.02
N GLY A 54 -7.24 3.07 -16.65
CA GLY A 54 -7.42 2.64 -15.25
C GLY A 54 -8.87 2.50 -14.80
N LYS A 55 -9.80 2.44 -15.75
CA LYS A 55 -11.22 2.21 -15.49
C LYS A 55 -11.51 0.73 -15.20
N SER A 56 -10.63 -0.16 -15.62
CA SER A 56 -10.73 -1.61 -15.36
C SER A 56 -9.75 -2.05 -14.26
N GLN A 57 -10.19 -2.98 -13.41
CA GLN A 57 -9.31 -3.64 -12.46
C GLN A 57 -8.40 -4.66 -13.16
N SER A 58 -7.19 -4.86 -12.63
CA SER A 58 -6.33 -5.98 -13.03
C SER A 58 -7.03 -7.29 -12.65
N VAL A 59 -7.39 -8.08 -13.65
CA VAL A 59 -7.84 -9.45 -13.44
C VAL A 59 -6.67 -10.27 -12.93
N GLU A 60 -6.88 -11.05 -11.89
CA GLU A 60 -5.94 -12.04 -11.34
C GLU A 60 -5.50 -12.99 -12.48
N LYS A 61 -4.25 -12.84 -12.95
CA LYS A 61 -3.78 -13.44 -14.21
C LYS A 61 -2.64 -14.44 -14.06
N HIS A 62 -2.05 -14.58 -12.88
CA HIS A 62 -0.81 -15.34 -12.71
C HIS A 62 -0.97 -16.56 -11.81
N THR A 63 -0.19 -17.59 -12.17
CA THR A 63 -0.27 -18.95 -11.66
C THR A 63 0.84 -19.21 -10.65
N ARG A 64 0.64 -20.19 -9.78
CA ARG A 64 1.62 -20.77 -8.83
C ARG A 64 3.04 -20.98 -9.41
N VAL A 65 3.16 -21.10 -10.73
CA VAL A 65 4.43 -21.20 -11.46
C VAL A 65 5.31 -19.95 -11.29
N ARG A 66 4.75 -18.74 -11.32
CA ARG A 66 5.54 -17.50 -11.19
C ARG A 66 6.11 -17.36 -9.79
N ALA A 67 5.29 -17.57 -8.76
CA ALA A 67 5.73 -17.56 -7.36
C ALA A 67 6.90 -18.53 -7.14
N ARG A 68 6.81 -19.75 -7.70
CA ARG A 68 7.90 -20.73 -7.64
C ARG A 68 9.21 -20.26 -8.29
N VAL A 69 9.14 -19.67 -9.49
CA VAL A 69 10.33 -19.15 -10.19
C VAL A 69 10.96 -18.01 -9.39
N VAL A 70 10.15 -17.10 -8.85
CA VAL A 70 10.61 -15.99 -8.02
C VAL A 70 11.23 -16.49 -6.72
N ALA A 71 10.61 -17.45 -6.04
CA ALA A 71 11.15 -18.04 -4.81
C ALA A 71 12.53 -18.68 -5.05
N GLN A 72 12.70 -19.40 -6.16
CA GLN A 72 14.00 -19.97 -6.54
C GLN A 72 15.06 -18.88 -6.80
N ALA A 73 14.73 -17.86 -7.61
CA ALA A 73 15.66 -16.77 -7.91
C ALA A 73 16.04 -15.99 -6.64
N MET A 74 15.07 -15.74 -5.75
CA MET A 74 15.31 -15.10 -4.46
C MET A 74 16.24 -15.94 -3.57
N ARG A 75 16.06 -17.26 -3.53
CA ARG A 75 16.96 -18.16 -2.78
C ARG A 75 18.40 -18.10 -3.31
N GLU A 76 18.59 -18.02 -4.62
CA GLU A 76 19.91 -17.86 -5.24
C GLU A 76 20.58 -16.54 -4.82
N LEU A 77 19.82 -15.43 -4.82
CA LEU A 77 20.30 -14.13 -4.35
C LEU A 77 20.66 -14.14 -2.86
N VAL A 78 19.80 -14.71 -2.01
CA VAL A 78 20.03 -14.86 -0.57
C VAL A 78 21.33 -15.64 -0.31
N ASN A 79 21.54 -16.75 -1.03
CA ASN A 79 22.73 -17.58 -0.86
C ASN A 79 24.03 -16.90 -1.30
N ALA A 80 23.97 -15.99 -2.27
CA ALA A 80 25.12 -15.28 -2.82
C ALA A 80 25.61 -14.09 -1.95
N CYS A 81 24.83 -13.65 -0.96
CA CYS A 81 25.14 -12.49 -0.12
C CYS A 81 25.66 -12.88 1.28
N ASP A 82 26.33 -11.94 1.96
CA ASP A 82 26.94 -12.20 3.27
C ASP A 82 25.94 -11.99 4.41
N SER A 83 25.05 -11.01 4.27
CA SER A 83 24.03 -10.63 5.24
C SER A 83 22.80 -10.06 4.55
N ILE A 84 21.69 -9.99 5.27
CA ILE A 84 20.40 -9.53 4.78
C ILE A 84 19.88 -8.40 5.68
N LEU A 85 19.42 -7.33 5.03
CA LEU A 85 18.61 -6.30 5.66
C LEU A 85 17.24 -6.29 5.00
N ILE A 86 16.20 -6.11 5.79
CA ILE A 86 14.82 -6.03 5.32
C ILE A 86 14.23 -4.73 5.83
N MET A 87 13.61 -3.95 4.96
CA MET A 87 12.90 -2.75 5.37
C MET A 87 11.58 -2.62 4.62
N GLY A 88 10.60 -2.04 5.29
CA GLY A 88 9.33 -1.68 4.68
C GLY A 88 9.24 -0.21 4.30
N HIS A 89 8.02 0.32 4.22
CA HIS A 89 7.77 1.76 4.23
C HIS A 89 7.90 2.37 5.64
N THR A 90 8.18 3.67 5.73
CA THR A 90 8.05 4.46 6.96
C THR A 90 6.61 4.40 7.49
N ARG A 91 6.40 4.54 8.81
CA ARG A 91 5.08 4.36 9.43
C ARG A 91 4.53 2.97 9.15
N GLU A 92 5.31 1.97 9.54
CA GLU A 92 5.03 0.57 9.27
C GLU A 92 3.61 0.19 9.69
N ASP A 93 2.93 -0.55 8.84
CA ASP A 93 1.72 -1.27 9.20
C ASP A 93 2.00 -2.77 9.29
N TYR A 94 0.93 -3.53 9.57
CA TYR A 94 1.05 -4.97 9.75
C TYR A 94 1.39 -5.71 8.46
N ASP A 95 1.13 -5.14 7.28
CA ASP A 95 1.49 -5.80 6.03
C ASP A 95 3.00 -5.68 5.78
N SER A 96 3.52 -4.47 5.87
CA SER A 96 4.94 -4.17 5.82
C SER A 96 5.75 -5.00 6.83
N LEU A 97 5.32 -5.03 8.11
CA LEU A 97 6.01 -5.84 9.14
C LEU A 97 5.82 -7.35 8.92
N GLY A 98 4.61 -7.80 8.56
CA GLY A 98 4.32 -9.21 8.29
C GLY A 98 5.16 -9.77 7.14
N ALA A 99 5.22 -9.03 6.03
CA ALA A 99 6.06 -9.35 4.89
C ALA A 99 7.55 -9.39 5.28
N ALA A 100 8.01 -8.45 6.11
CA ALA A 100 9.39 -8.43 6.58
C ALA A 100 9.74 -9.67 7.43
N VAL A 101 8.84 -10.08 8.34
CA VAL A 101 8.99 -11.29 9.14
C VAL A 101 9.03 -12.54 8.25
N GLY A 102 8.15 -12.64 7.25
CA GLY A 102 8.17 -13.77 6.31
C GLY A 102 9.44 -13.85 5.46
N VAL A 103 9.99 -12.71 5.04
CA VAL A 103 11.30 -12.67 4.36
C VAL A 103 12.44 -13.04 5.31
N ALA A 104 12.38 -12.59 6.57
CA ALA A 104 13.36 -12.95 7.60
C ALA A 104 13.36 -14.47 7.85
N HIS A 105 12.18 -15.09 7.90
CA HIS A 105 12.07 -16.54 7.99
C HIS A 105 12.81 -17.24 6.83
N MET A 106 12.60 -16.84 5.58
CA MET A 106 13.30 -17.42 4.42
C MET A 106 14.82 -17.21 4.47
N ALA A 107 15.27 -16.04 4.92
CA ALA A 107 16.70 -15.76 5.14
C ALA A 107 17.32 -16.69 6.19
N ARG A 108 16.59 -16.95 7.29
CA ARG A 108 17.01 -17.86 8.36
C ARG A 108 17.09 -19.31 7.89
N LEU A 109 16.15 -19.77 7.06
CA LEU A 109 16.21 -21.10 6.45
C LEU A 109 17.50 -21.30 5.63
N SER A 110 18.02 -20.22 5.03
CA SER A 110 19.30 -20.23 4.31
C SER A 110 20.53 -20.01 5.20
N GLY A 111 20.36 -19.92 6.53
CA GLY A 111 21.43 -19.72 7.49
C GLY A 111 22.13 -18.36 7.38
N LYS A 112 21.47 -17.35 6.82
CA LYS A 112 22.04 -16.01 6.62
C LYS A 112 21.73 -15.09 7.82
N PRO A 113 22.69 -14.26 8.27
CA PRO A 113 22.40 -13.18 9.21
C PRO A 113 21.37 -12.23 8.62
N VAL A 114 20.31 -11.93 9.37
CA VAL A 114 19.19 -11.11 8.90
C VAL A 114 18.72 -10.15 9.99
N HIS A 115 18.42 -8.92 9.59
CA HIS A 115 17.80 -7.93 10.46
C HIS A 115 16.65 -7.21 9.74
N ILE A 116 15.61 -6.88 10.50
CA ILE A 116 14.47 -6.06 10.08
C ILE A 116 14.72 -4.64 10.59
N VAL A 117 14.86 -3.72 9.64
CA VAL A 117 15.12 -2.30 9.89
C VAL A 117 13.79 -1.56 9.99
N MET A 118 13.55 -0.95 11.15
CA MET A 118 12.34 -0.17 11.40
C MET A 118 12.62 1.33 11.48
N SER A 119 11.62 2.11 11.07
CA SER A 119 11.57 3.56 11.24
C SER A 119 11.23 3.95 12.68
N ASP A 120 11.47 5.22 13.02
CA ASP A 120 11.13 5.78 14.33
C ASP A 120 9.61 5.95 14.54
N GLN A 121 8.78 5.61 13.55
CA GLN A 121 7.33 5.86 13.54
C GLN A 121 6.51 4.56 13.54
N SER A 122 6.84 3.61 14.42
CA SER A 122 6.28 2.24 14.42
C SER A 122 5.15 1.99 15.43
N ASP A 123 4.50 3.04 15.93
CA ASP A 123 3.46 2.91 16.98
C ASP A 123 2.28 2.03 16.55
N SER A 124 1.90 2.05 15.26
CA SER A 124 0.81 1.24 14.69
C SER A 124 1.04 -0.26 14.83
N VAL A 125 2.30 -0.71 14.79
CA VAL A 125 2.70 -2.12 14.85
C VAL A 125 3.30 -2.51 16.18
N ARG A 126 3.31 -1.61 17.17
CA ARG A 126 3.96 -1.77 18.46
C ARG A 126 3.62 -3.09 19.15
N TYR A 127 2.35 -3.51 19.11
CA TYR A 127 1.94 -4.77 19.72
C TYR A 127 2.71 -5.97 19.15
N LEU A 128 2.79 -6.10 17.83
CA LEU A 128 3.51 -7.20 17.18
C LEU A 128 5.02 -7.06 17.35
N VAL A 129 5.55 -5.83 17.32
CA VAL A 129 6.98 -5.57 17.63
C VAL A 129 7.32 -6.02 19.05
N ASP A 130 6.47 -5.74 20.04
CA ASP A 130 6.68 -6.15 21.43
C ASP A 130 6.65 -7.69 21.57
N GLN A 131 5.79 -8.38 20.81
CA GLN A 131 5.79 -9.85 20.75
C GLN A 131 7.07 -10.40 20.11
N LEU A 132 7.52 -9.82 18.99
CA LEU A 132 8.77 -10.21 18.31
C LEU A 132 9.99 -9.95 19.19
N LYS A 133 10.01 -8.85 19.96
CA LYS A 133 11.09 -8.55 20.90
C LYS A 133 11.13 -9.47 22.12
N ALA A 134 9.99 -10.04 22.49
CA ALA A 134 9.89 -11.04 23.57
C ALA A 134 10.27 -12.45 23.10
N ASP A 135 10.34 -12.68 21.79
CA ASP A 135 10.70 -13.95 21.18
C ASP A 135 12.23 -14.12 21.10
N GLU A 136 12.74 -15.32 21.41
CA GLU A 136 14.18 -15.60 21.47
C GLU A 136 14.88 -15.50 20.11
N ILE A 137 14.14 -15.70 19.02
CA ILE A 137 14.68 -15.63 17.66
C ILE A 137 14.71 -14.17 17.19
N TYR A 138 13.64 -13.43 17.43
CA TYR A 138 13.42 -12.12 16.81
C TYR A 138 13.91 -10.93 17.65
N ASN A 139 14.26 -11.13 18.93
CA ASN A 139 14.67 -10.06 19.85
C ASN A 139 15.79 -9.15 19.30
N ASP A 140 16.83 -9.73 18.72
CA ASP A 140 18.02 -9.04 18.21
C ASP A 140 17.93 -8.77 16.70
N MET A 141 16.87 -9.25 16.03
CA MET A 141 16.66 -9.03 14.59
C MET A 141 16.04 -7.66 14.30
N ILE A 142 15.30 -7.07 15.23
CA ILE A 142 14.64 -5.78 15.02
C ILE A 142 15.59 -4.65 15.40
N ILE A 143 16.01 -3.87 14.40
CA ILE A 143 17.00 -2.80 14.57
C ILE A 143 16.51 -1.45 14.03
N SER A 144 17.12 -0.37 14.48
CA SER A 144 16.83 0.98 13.99
C SER A 144 17.47 1.24 12.62
N ALA A 145 16.97 2.26 11.92
CA ALA A 145 17.56 2.75 10.68
C ALA A 145 19.06 3.09 10.79
N ASP A 146 19.49 3.65 11.93
CA ASP A 146 20.89 4.00 12.17
C ASP A 146 21.77 2.76 12.36
N GLU A 147 21.27 1.74 13.07
CA GLU A 147 22.02 0.49 13.24
C GLU A 147 22.11 -0.28 11.93
N GLY A 148 21.01 -0.32 11.15
CA GLY A 148 21.00 -0.89 9.81
C GLY A 148 22.06 -0.27 8.91
N GLN A 149 22.24 1.06 8.96
CA GLN A 149 23.29 1.75 8.21
C GLN A 149 24.70 1.35 8.68
N ARG A 150 24.93 1.13 9.98
CA ARG A 150 26.25 0.74 10.50
C ARG A 150 26.67 -0.65 10.05
N ILE A 151 25.74 -1.59 9.97
CA ILE A 151 26.03 -2.98 9.60
C ILE A 151 25.91 -3.26 8.09
N CYS A 152 25.35 -2.33 7.32
CA CYS A 152 25.22 -2.45 5.88
C CYS A 152 26.58 -2.39 5.19
N THR A 153 26.82 -3.33 4.29
CA THR A 153 28.02 -3.42 3.44
C THR A 153 27.62 -3.59 1.97
N GLU A 154 28.56 -3.43 1.04
CA GLU A 154 28.30 -3.64 -0.39
C GLU A 154 27.82 -5.06 -0.73
N LYS A 155 28.07 -6.05 0.14
CA LYS A 155 27.64 -7.45 -0.02
C LYS A 155 26.32 -7.79 0.71
N THR A 156 25.69 -6.79 1.31
CA THR A 156 24.40 -6.93 1.99
C THR A 156 23.27 -6.95 0.96
N LEU A 157 22.38 -7.95 1.03
CA LEU A 157 21.15 -7.96 0.25
C LEU A 157 20.06 -7.18 1.00
N LEU A 158 19.54 -6.13 0.37
CA LEU A 158 18.47 -5.31 0.91
C LEU A 158 17.12 -5.71 0.30
N PHE A 159 16.23 -6.27 1.10
CA PHE A 159 14.82 -6.43 0.74
C PHE A 159 14.06 -5.16 1.08
N VAL A 160 13.28 -4.69 0.12
CA VAL A 160 12.26 -3.67 0.32
C VAL A 160 10.91 -4.33 0.11
N VAL A 161 10.12 -4.37 1.18
CA VAL A 161 8.79 -4.98 1.19
C VAL A 161 7.73 -3.90 1.29
N ASP A 162 6.60 -4.11 0.63
CA ASP A 162 5.40 -3.29 0.73
C ASP A 162 5.56 -1.81 0.32
N THR A 163 6.64 -1.53 -0.41
CA THR A 163 6.81 -0.27 -1.13
C THR A 163 7.84 -0.44 -2.23
N HIS A 164 7.64 0.31 -3.31
CA HIS A 164 8.59 0.43 -4.41
C HIS A 164 9.19 1.83 -4.52
N ARG A 165 8.78 2.77 -3.65
CA ARG A 165 9.19 4.17 -3.67
C ARG A 165 10.29 4.42 -2.64
N GLY A 166 11.45 4.88 -3.10
CA GLY A 166 12.63 5.01 -2.24
C GLY A 166 12.46 6.04 -1.12
N ASP A 167 11.75 7.14 -1.40
CA ASP A 167 11.45 8.21 -0.44
C ASP A 167 10.50 7.78 0.69
N MET A 168 9.75 6.70 0.47
CA MET A 168 8.83 6.14 1.46
C MET A 168 9.45 5.03 2.31
N THR A 169 10.69 4.60 2.07
CA THR A 169 11.29 3.46 2.78
C THR A 169 11.72 3.83 4.20
N ALA A 170 11.62 2.86 5.13
CA ALA A 170 11.95 3.06 6.55
C ALA A 170 13.38 3.59 6.80
N ALA A 171 14.32 3.25 5.92
CA ALA A 171 15.71 3.69 5.98
C ALA A 171 16.27 3.98 4.57
N SER A 172 15.79 5.05 3.95
CA SER A 172 16.11 5.42 2.55
C SER A 172 17.60 5.47 2.20
N LYS A 173 18.46 5.84 3.16
CA LYS A 173 19.92 5.83 2.99
C LYS A 173 20.48 4.46 2.62
N LEU A 174 19.87 3.36 3.09
CA LEU A 174 20.32 2.00 2.75
C LEU A 174 20.26 1.71 1.25
N LEU A 175 19.35 2.36 0.52
CA LEU A 175 19.23 2.21 -0.94
C LEU A 175 20.47 2.71 -1.71
N GLU A 176 21.25 3.59 -1.08
CA GLU A 176 22.50 4.15 -1.61
C GLU A 176 23.72 3.35 -1.17
N MET A 177 23.62 2.58 -0.09
CA MET A 177 24.74 1.85 0.52
C MET A 177 24.96 0.46 -0.09
N THR A 178 23.93 -0.15 -0.67
CA THR A 178 24.06 -1.45 -1.36
C THR A 178 23.37 -1.45 -2.73
N PRO A 179 24.05 -1.94 -3.80
CA PRO A 179 23.40 -2.11 -5.08
C PRO A 179 22.47 -3.33 -5.10
N HIS A 180 22.65 -4.29 -4.18
CA HIS A 180 21.92 -5.55 -4.14
C HIS A 180 20.56 -5.38 -3.47
N ARG A 181 19.53 -5.15 -4.28
CA ARG A 181 18.18 -4.83 -3.80
C ARG A 181 17.13 -5.77 -4.39
N VAL A 182 16.17 -6.19 -3.58
CA VAL A 182 14.99 -6.95 -3.99
C VAL A 182 13.76 -6.16 -3.58
N VAL A 183 12.78 -6.01 -4.47
CA VAL A 183 11.53 -5.30 -4.19
C VAL A 183 10.36 -6.27 -4.28
N ILE A 184 9.55 -6.36 -3.23
CA ILE A 184 8.32 -7.16 -3.18
C ILE A 184 7.18 -6.24 -2.79
N ASP A 185 6.18 -6.07 -3.65
CA ASP A 185 5.13 -5.07 -3.41
C ASP A 185 3.84 -5.42 -4.17
N HIS A 186 2.68 -5.06 -3.63
CA HIS A 186 1.38 -5.22 -4.28
C HIS A 186 0.77 -3.88 -4.76
N HIS A 187 1.43 -2.74 -4.49
CA HIS A 187 0.93 -1.44 -4.92
C HIS A 187 1.05 -1.21 -6.43
N ARG A 188 0.19 -0.33 -6.96
CA ARG A 188 0.31 0.14 -8.35
C ARG A 188 1.59 0.94 -8.51
N ARG A 189 2.32 0.66 -9.59
CA ARG A 189 3.60 1.31 -9.87
C ARG A 189 3.45 2.82 -10.09
N CYS A 190 4.23 3.59 -9.34
CA CYS A 190 4.42 5.03 -9.52
C CYS A 190 5.54 5.31 -10.53
N ALA A 191 5.65 6.57 -10.98
CA ALA A 191 6.77 7.01 -11.82
C ALA A 191 8.12 6.92 -11.06
N ASP A 192 8.08 7.19 -9.75
CA ASP A 192 9.22 6.96 -8.87
C ASP A 192 9.31 5.48 -8.47
N PHE A 193 10.52 4.94 -8.52
CA PHE A 193 10.80 3.52 -8.31
C PHE A 193 12.25 3.30 -7.87
N ILE A 194 12.48 2.33 -6.98
CA ILE A 194 13.82 1.94 -6.55
C ILE A 194 14.68 1.54 -7.76
N LYS A 195 15.78 2.27 -7.98
CA LYS A 195 16.58 2.14 -9.20
C LYS A 195 17.33 0.81 -9.22
N ARG A 196 17.23 0.03 -10.31
CA ARG A 196 18.04 -1.18 -10.58
C ARG A 196 18.03 -2.22 -9.44
N PRO A 197 16.87 -2.76 -9.03
CA PRO A 197 16.83 -3.93 -8.17
C PRO A 197 17.30 -5.17 -8.95
N LEU A 198 17.90 -6.13 -8.24
CA LEU A 198 18.26 -7.43 -8.80
C LEU A 198 17.01 -8.27 -9.12
N LEU A 199 15.96 -8.10 -8.33
CA LEU A 199 14.68 -8.77 -8.52
C LEU A 199 13.53 -7.86 -8.09
N THR A 200 12.48 -7.83 -8.90
CA THR A 200 11.22 -7.14 -8.59
C THR A 200 10.08 -8.14 -8.67
N TYR A 201 9.35 -8.34 -7.58
CA TYR A 201 8.14 -9.11 -7.54
C TYR A 201 6.95 -8.22 -7.18
N MET A 202 6.26 -7.75 -8.21
CA MET A 202 5.09 -6.88 -8.07
C MET A 202 3.82 -7.52 -8.61
N GLU A 203 2.76 -7.51 -7.82
CA GLU A 203 1.46 -8.09 -8.17
C GLU A 203 0.28 -7.20 -7.69
N THR A 204 -0.16 -6.28 -8.55
CA THR A 204 -1.24 -5.32 -8.24
C THR A 204 -2.62 -5.89 -7.95
N SER A 205 -2.82 -7.18 -8.23
CA SER A 205 -4.07 -7.89 -7.92
C SER A 205 -3.99 -8.67 -6.60
N SER A 206 -2.82 -8.72 -5.96
CA SER A 206 -2.64 -9.35 -4.65
C SER A 206 -3.28 -8.48 -3.57
N SER A 207 -3.81 -9.11 -2.53
CA SER A 207 -4.41 -8.35 -1.42
C SER A 207 -3.39 -7.52 -0.66
N SER A 208 -2.18 -8.04 -0.53
CA SER A 208 -1.13 -7.55 0.37
C SER A 208 0.23 -8.11 -0.05
N THR A 209 1.30 -7.52 0.44
CA THR A 209 2.67 -8.05 0.33
C THR A 209 2.83 -9.31 1.19
N SER A 210 2.15 -9.42 2.32
CA SER A 210 2.10 -10.64 3.16
C SER A 210 1.51 -11.83 2.42
N GLU A 211 0.49 -11.64 1.56
CA GLU A 211 0.01 -12.68 0.65
C GLU A 211 1.13 -13.16 -0.28
N LEU A 212 1.86 -12.22 -0.91
CA LEU A 212 2.96 -12.56 -1.83
C LEU A 212 4.09 -13.32 -1.14
N VAL A 213 4.52 -12.84 0.03
CA VAL A 213 5.57 -13.49 0.81
C VAL A 213 5.12 -14.88 1.28
N THR A 214 3.86 -15.04 1.68
CA THR A 214 3.28 -16.34 2.04
C THR A 214 3.33 -17.33 0.88
N GLU A 215 3.11 -16.89 -0.35
CA GLU A 215 3.27 -17.75 -1.53
C GLU A 215 4.72 -18.09 -1.79
N LEU A 216 5.65 -17.14 -1.65
CA LEU A 216 7.08 -17.39 -1.85
C LEU A 216 7.61 -18.41 -0.85
N ILE A 217 7.21 -18.32 0.42
CA ILE A 217 7.58 -19.25 1.50
C ILE A 217 7.25 -20.69 1.10
N GLN A 218 6.05 -20.93 0.55
CA GLN A 218 5.60 -22.27 0.15
C GLN A 218 6.42 -22.90 -0.98
N TYR A 219 7.21 -22.11 -1.72
CA TYR A 219 8.10 -22.60 -2.78
C TYR A 219 9.59 -22.39 -2.48
N TYR A 220 9.93 -21.89 -1.29
CA TYR A 220 11.32 -21.55 -0.95
C TYR A 220 12.18 -22.80 -0.74
N GLN A 221 11.64 -23.82 -0.06
CA GLN A 221 12.20 -25.17 0.06
C GLN A 221 11.09 -26.19 0.33
N GLU A 222 11.45 -27.47 0.40
CA GLU A 222 10.50 -28.51 0.82
C GLU A 222 10.20 -28.40 2.31
N ASP A 223 8.95 -28.70 2.70
CA ASP A 223 8.48 -28.78 4.09
C ASP A 223 8.81 -27.54 4.95
N VAL A 224 8.47 -26.35 4.45
CA VAL A 224 8.57 -25.11 5.24
C VAL A 224 7.44 -25.04 6.25
N GLU A 225 7.80 -24.97 7.54
CA GLU A 225 6.86 -24.69 8.63
C GLU A 225 7.17 -23.31 9.20
N LEU A 226 6.15 -22.45 9.22
CA LEU A 226 6.19 -21.19 9.97
C LEU A 226 5.85 -21.47 11.41
N ASP A 227 6.50 -20.77 12.34
CA ASP A 227 6.04 -20.75 13.72
C ASP A 227 4.74 -19.93 13.86
N LYS A 228 4.13 -20.02 15.05
CA LYS A 228 2.88 -19.33 15.35
C LYS A 228 3.01 -17.81 15.18
N LEU A 229 4.11 -17.21 15.62
CA LEU A 229 4.31 -15.77 15.61
C LEU A 229 4.51 -15.24 14.19
N GLU A 230 5.34 -15.92 13.40
CA GLU A 230 5.58 -15.66 11.97
C GLU A 230 4.28 -15.77 11.18
N ALA A 231 3.53 -16.85 11.38
CA ALA A 231 2.25 -17.05 10.73
C ALA A 231 1.23 -15.96 11.14
N THR A 232 1.24 -15.55 12.41
CA THR A 232 0.37 -14.46 12.90
C THR A 232 0.76 -13.12 12.30
N ALA A 233 2.05 -12.82 12.15
CA ALA A 233 2.55 -11.58 11.55
C ALA A 233 2.06 -11.44 10.09
N LEU A 234 2.31 -12.44 9.26
CA LEU A 234 1.83 -12.48 7.87
C LEU A 234 0.30 -12.42 7.78
N TYR A 235 -0.40 -13.14 8.66
CA TYR A 235 -1.87 -13.16 8.66
C TYR A 235 -2.46 -11.81 9.07
N SER A 236 -1.80 -11.10 9.99
CA SER A 236 -2.19 -9.74 10.39
C SER A 236 -2.13 -8.77 9.21
N GLY A 237 -1.07 -8.83 8.40
CA GLY A 237 -0.92 -8.03 7.19
C GLY A 237 -2.07 -8.24 6.21
N ILE A 238 -2.35 -9.50 5.87
CA ILE A 238 -3.48 -9.86 4.98
C ILE A 238 -4.80 -9.30 5.51
N VAL A 239 -5.10 -9.47 6.81
CA VAL A 239 -6.38 -9.05 7.37
C VAL A 239 -6.52 -7.52 7.43
N VAL A 240 -5.43 -6.79 7.70
CA VAL A 240 -5.43 -5.32 7.74
C VAL A 240 -5.70 -4.74 6.35
N ASP A 241 -4.94 -5.15 5.34
CA ASP A 241 -5.08 -4.62 3.98
C ASP A 241 -6.40 -4.98 3.32
N THR A 242 -6.88 -6.20 3.58
CA THR A 242 -8.18 -6.65 3.05
C THR A 242 -9.37 -6.09 3.83
N LYS A 243 -9.15 -5.33 4.90
CA LYS A 243 -10.19 -4.91 5.85
C LYS A 243 -11.06 -6.10 6.29
N ASN A 244 -10.41 -7.17 6.75
CA ASN A 244 -11.03 -8.43 7.11
C ASN A 244 -11.75 -9.11 5.93
N PHE A 245 -11.01 -9.31 4.83
CA PHE A 245 -11.44 -9.98 3.60
C PHE A 245 -12.60 -9.28 2.86
N ALA A 246 -12.85 -8.00 3.17
CA ALA A 246 -13.93 -7.22 2.58
C ALA A 246 -13.52 -6.50 1.29
N VAL A 247 -12.22 -6.21 1.10
CA VAL A 247 -11.69 -5.54 -0.08
C VAL A 247 -10.49 -6.29 -0.65
N GLN A 248 -10.28 -6.15 -1.97
CA GLN A 248 -9.11 -6.68 -2.71
C GLN A 248 -8.75 -8.14 -2.37
N THR A 249 -9.77 -8.97 -2.14
CA THR A 249 -9.60 -10.36 -1.71
C THR A 249 -9.89 -11.31 -2.88
N GLY A 250 -8.89 -12.11 -3.26
CA GLY A 250 -8.98 -13.11 -4.31
C GLY A 250 -8.93 -14.54 -3.79
N VAL A 251 -8.92 -15.52 -4.69
CA VAL A 251 -8.77 -16.95 -4.31
C VAL A 251 -7.40 -17.18 -3.66
N ARG A 252 -6.35 -16.54 -4.20
CA ARG A 252 -4.99 -16.62 -3.66
C ARG A 252 -4.88 -16.06 -2.25
N THR A 253 -5.61 -14.99 -1.95
CA THR A 253 -5.70 -14.43 -0.59
C THR A 253 -6.23 -15.45 0.41
N PHE A 254 -7.29 -16.19 0.06
CA PHE A 254 -7.82 -17.25 0.92
C PHE A 254 -6.91 -18.48 1.00
N ASP A 255 -6.22 -18.84 -0.09
CA ASP A 255 -5.20 -19.91 -0.08
C ASP A 255 -4.06 -19.58 0.89
N ALA A 256 -3.54 -18.34 0.85
CA ALA A 256 -2.51 -17.83 1.76
C ALA A 256 -3.02 -17.81 3.22
N ALA A 257 -4.20 -17.24 3.47
CA ALA A 257 -4.81 -17.23 4.80
C ALA A 257 -5.01 -18.65 5.36
N ALA A 258 -5.46 -19.59 4.53
CA ALA A 258 -5.64 -20.99 4.92
C ALA A 258 -4.30 -21.67 5.26
N TYR A 259 -3.24 -21.37 4.51
CA TYR A 259 -1.89 -21.84 4.83
C TYR A 259 -1.41 -21.30 6.18
N LEU A 260 -1.49 -19.98 6.40
CA LEU A 260 -1.06 -19.35 7.66
C LEU A 260 -1.86 -19.87 8.87
N ARG A 261 -3.16 -20.11 8.70
CA ARG A 261 -3.99 -20.71 9.74
C ARG A 261 -3.60 -22.16 10.05
N ARG A 262 -3.14 -22.95 9.06
CA ARG A 262 -2.56 -24.29 9.30
C ARG A 262 -1.26 -24.20 10.11
N CYS A 263 -0.45 -23.17 9.88
CA CYS A 263 0.77 -22.90 10.66
C CYS A 263 0.48 -22.30 12.06
N GLY A 264 -0.79 -22.09 12.41
CA GLY A 264 -1.20 -21.67 13.76
C GLY A 264 -1.40 -20.18 13.96
N ALA A 265 -1.41 -19.36 12.90
CA ALA A 265 -1.65 -17.91 12.97
C ALA A 265 -2.84 -17.56 13.88
N ASP A 266 -2.68 -16.68 14.85
CA ASP A 266 -3.69 -16.41 15.89
C ASP A 266 -4.68 -15.29 15.48
N PRO A 267 -5.97 -15.59 15.22
CA PRO A 267 -6.95 -14.57 14.86
C PRO A 267 -7.29 -13.66 16.03
N GLU A 268 -7.04 -14.05 17.28
CA GLU A 268 -7.32 -13.20 18.44
C GLU A 268 -6.35 -12.03 18.51
N ILE A 269 -5.07 -12.27 18.18
CA ILE A 269 -4.08 -11.20 18.03
C ILE A 269 -4.55 -10.22 16.96
N VAL A 270 -4.99 -10.72 15.80
CA VAL A 270 -5.51 -9.86 14.74
C VAL A 270 -6.76 -9.09 15.15
N ARG A 271 -7.70 -9.72 15.87
CA ARG A 271 -8.89 -9.03 16.41
C ARG A 271 -8.50 -7.91 17.38
N SER A 272 -7.46 -8.10 18.18
CA SER A 272 -6.96 -7.07 19.09
C SER A 272 -6.47 -5.83 18.34
N LEU A 273 -5.93 -5.98 17.12
CA LEU A 273 -5.49 -4.87 16.26
C LEU A 273 -6.62 -3.91 15.88
N PHE A 274 -7.85 -4.42 15.74
CA PHE A 274 -9.03 -3.61 15.42
C PHE A 274 -9.78 -3.14 16.66
N SER A 275 -9.25 -3.41 17.85
CA SER A 275 -9.90 -2.98 19.09
C SER A 275 -9.65 -1.48 19.29
N ALA A 276 -10.71 -0.75 19.58
CA ALA A 276 -10.66 0.64 20.01
C ALA A 276 -11.05 0.72 21.48
N ASP A 277 -10.48 1.66 22.21
CA ASP A 277 -10.93 1.96 23.56
C ASP A 277 -12.38 2.48 23.55
N PHE A 278 -13.04 2.36 24.70
CA PHE A 278 -14.47 2.68 24.80
C PHE A 278 -14.78 4.16 24.49
N ASP A 279 -13.87 5.07 24.83
CA ASP A 279 -14.07 6.50 24.58
C ASP A 279 -13.96 6.82 23.09
N THR A 280 -13.02 6.20 22.37
CA THR A 280 -12.95 6.25 20.91
C THR A 280 -14.22 5.70 20.27
N VAL A 281 -14.77 4.58 20.76
CA VAL A 281 -16.03 4.01 20.26
C VAL A 281 -17.20 4.97 20.53
N LYS A 282 -17.27 5.56 21.71
CA LYS A 282 -18.32 6.53 22.09
C LYS A 282 -18.27 7.78 21.22
N LEU A 283 -17.08 8.32 20.99
CA LEU A 283 -16.88 9.48 20.12
C LEU A 283 -17.28 9.16 18.67
N LYS A 284 -16.91 7.97 18.14
CA LYS A 284 -17.38 7.54 16.81
C LYS A 284 -18.91 7.47 16.75
N ALA A 285 -19.55 6.86 17.74
CA ALA A 285 -21.01 6.75 17.79
C ALA A 285 -21.68 8.13 17.81
N GLU A 286 -21.14 9.08 18.58
CA GLU A 286 -21.61 10.45 18.63
C GLU A 286 -21.50 11.14 17.26
N LEU A 287 -20.34 11.03 16.60
CA LEU A 287 -20.10 11.64 15.28
C LEU A 287 -20.97 11.04 14.18
N ILE A 288 -21.24 9.73 14.24
CA ILE A 288 -22.18 9.07 13.31
C ILE A 288 -23.60 9.56 13.55
N SER A 289 -24.01 9.77 14.80
CA SER A 289 -25.37 10.23 15.12
C SER A 289 -25.68 11.63 14.56
N ARG A 290 -24.65 12.43 14.28
CA ARG A 290 -24.76 13.74 13.63
C ARG A 290 -24.79 13.67 12.09
N ALA A 291 -24.54 12.49 11.52
CA ALA A 291 -24.45 12.35 10.08
C ALA A 291 -25.79 12.60 9.39
N THR A 292 -25.74 13.27 8.25
CA THR A 292 -26.88 13.46 7.36
C THR A 292 -26.74 12.52 6.17
N ILE A 293 -27.82 11.83 5.81
CA ILE A 293 -27.88 10.95 4.64
C ILE A 293 -28.92 11.48 3.69
N ARG A 294 -28.52 11.75 2.44
CA ARG A 294 -29.39 12.25 1.37
C ARG A 294 -28.91 11.72 0.03
N ASP A 295 -29.84 11.21 -0.79
CA ASP A 295 -29.57 10.77 -2.17
C ASP A 295 -28.36 9.80 -2.28
N GLY A 296 -28.21 8.93 -1.27
CA GLY A 296 -27.10 7.98 -1.17
C GLY A 296 -25.74 8.60 -0.80
N VAL A 297 -25.72 9.86 -0.34
CA VAL A 297 -24.54 10.56 0.16
C VAL A 297 -24.66 10.75 1.66
N ALA A 298 -23.67 10.26 2.42
CA ALA A 298 -23.55 10.49 3.85
C ALA A 298 -22.53 11.59 4.15
N MET A 299 -22.87 12.55 5.01
CA MET A 299 -21.96 13.62 5.44
C MET A 299 -21.98 13.77 6.95
N THR A 300 -20.82 13.91 7.60
CA THR A 300 -20.76 14.28 9.02
C THR A 300 -19.62 15.27 9.30
N ASP A 301 -19.91 16.20 10.21
CA ASP A 301 -18.93 17.15 10.75
C ASP A 301 -18.36 16.61 12.06
N CYS A 302 -17.05 16.33 12.04
CA CYS A 302 -16.30 15.84 13.19
C CYS A 302 -15.86 16.98 14.11
N GLY A 303 -15.88 18.23 13.63
CA GLY A 303 -15.37 19.39 14.36
C GLY A 303 -13.88 19.28 14.69
N HIS A 304 -13.49 19.88 15.81
CA HIS A 304 -12.14 19.76 16.36
C HIS A 304 -11.96 18.43 17.07
N LEU A 305 -10.94 17.67 16.65
CA LEU A 305 -10.52 16.42 17.28
C LEU A 305 -9.11 16.61 17.83
N GLU A 306 -8.88 16.25 19.09
CA GLU A 306 -7.60 16.51 19.78
C GLU A 306 -6.43 15.77 19.13
N GLU A 307 -6.57 14.47 18.89
CA GLU A 307 -5.53 13.63 18.31
C GLU A 307 -6.03 12.86 17.08
N ASN A 308 -5.12 12.68 16.11
CA ASN A 308 -5.35 11.84 14.93
C ASN A 308 -6.63 12.16 14.15
N ALA A 309 -7.03 13.44 14.11
CA ALA A 309 -8.26 13.92 13.46
C ALA A 309 -8.47 13.34 12.05
N THR A 310 -7.41 13.35 11.24
CA THR A 310 -7.42 12.78 9.88
C THR A 310 -7.74 11.28 9.87
N MET A 311 -7.15 10.50 10.78
CA MET A 311 -7.38 9.06 10.86
C MET A 311 -8.80 8.76 11.33
N MET A 312 -9.27 9.48 12.36
CA MET A 312 -10.62 9.31 12.88
C MET A 312 -11.69 9.67 11.84
N ALA A 313 -11.51 10.78 11.13
CA ALA A 313 -12.38 11.17 10.02
C ALA A 313 -12.38 10.12 8.89
N ALA A 314 -11.20 9.64 8.49
CA ALA A 314 -11.08 8.56 7.50
C ALA A 314 -11.82 7.27 7.92
N GLN A 315 -11.71 6.86 9.18
CA GLN A 315 -12.42 5.70 9.73
C GLN A 315 -13.94 5.92 9.79
N LEU A 316 -14.39 7.12 10.12
CA LEU A 316 -15.81 7.47 10.10
C LEU A 316 -16.37 7.46 8.67
N ALA A 317 -15.61 7.94 7.69
CA ALA A 317 -16.02 7.85 6.28
C ALA A 317 -16.16 6.39 5.84
N ASP A 318 -15.23 5.51 6.23
CA ASP A 318 -15.33 4.06 5.99
C ASP A 318 -16.56 3.43 6.67
N LEU A 319 -16.92 3.89 7.87
CA LEU A 319 -18.08 3.38 8.59
C LEU A 319 -19.39 3.88 7.97
N LEU A 320 -19.48 5.16 7.59
CA LEU A 320 -20.66 5.74 6.95
C LEU A 320 -20.97 5.06 5.62
N ILE A 321 -19.95 4.69 4.84
CA ILE A 321 -20.19 4.01 3.57
C ILE A 321 -20.67 2.56 3.74
N SER A 322 -20.44 1.94 4.89
CA SER A 322 -20.98 0.60 5.19
C SER A 322 -22.49 0.59 5.44
N ILE A 323 -23.11 1.76 5.66
CA ILE A 323 -24.56 1.89 5.85
C ILE A 323 -25.29 1.54 4.55
N ASN A 324 -26.42 0.84 4.67
CA ASN A 324 -27.31 0.54 3.54
C ASN A 324 -27.70 1.83 2.80
N ASP A 325 -27.81 1.74 1.48
CA ASP A 325 -28.20 2.84 0.58
C ASP A 325 -27.22 4.03 0.52
N VAL A 326 -26.12 4.02 1.29
CA VAL A 326 -25.01 4.98 1.16
C VAL A 326 -24.04 4.49 0.10
N ASN A 327 -23.82 5.31 -0.93
CA ASN A 327 -22.90 5.05 -2.04
C ASN A 327 -21.59 5.85 -1.92
N VAL A 328 -21.64 6.98 -1.21
CA VAL A 328 -20.52 7.89 -1.00
C VAL A 328 -20.60 8.48 0.41
N SER A 329 -19.47 8.63 1.08
CA SER A 329 -19.40 9.31 2.37
C SER A 329 -18.35 10.43 2.36
N PHE A 330 -18.63 11.49 3.12
CA PHE A 330 -17.72 12.60 3.38
C PHE A 330 -17.69 12.92 4.87
N THR A 331 -16.50 13.10 5.41
CA THR A 331 -16.29 13.56 6.78
C THR A 331 -15.49 14.85 6.76
N PHE A 332 -15.93 15.84 7.54
CA PHE A 332 -15.31 17.16 7.66
C PHE A 332 -14.67 17.26 9.04
N TYR A 333 -13.47 17.81 9.16
CA TYR A 333 -12.76 17.92 10.44
C TYR A 333 -11.85 19.15 10.45
N GLU A 334 -11.68 19.76 11.62
CA GLU A 334 -10.84 20.94 11.77
C GLU A 334 -9.36 20.55 11.87
N LEU A 335 -8.54 21.27 11.11
CA LEU A 335 -7.08 21.24 11.17
C LEU A 335 -6.59 22.60 11.71
N ALA A 336 -5.29 22.68 12.01
CA ALA A 336 -4.66 23.92 12.41
C ALA A 336 -4.85 25.04 11.36
N GLU A 337 -4.75 26.30 11.81
CA GLU A 337 -4.78 27.48 10.94
C GLU A 337 -6.09 27.68 10.14
N ASN A 338 -7.23 27.31 10.73
CA ASN A 338 -8.56 27.49 10.12
C ASN A 338 -8.69 26.76 8.77
N VAL A 339 -8.24 25.51 8.76
CA VAL A 339 -8.31 24.61 7.61
C VAL A 339 -9.31 23.50 7.90
N ILE A 340 -10.21 23.24 6.96
CA ILE A 340 -11.13 22.10 7.03
C ILE A 340 -10.58 20.97 6.16
N GLY A 341 -10.27 19.84 6.79
CA GLY A 341 -9.99 18.60 6.11
C GLY A 341 -11.28 17.91 5.66
N VAL A 342 -11.25 17.32 4.47
CA VAL A 342 -12.34 16.51 3.92
C VAL A 342 -11.78 15.14 3.59
N SER A 343 -12.39 14.09 4.13
CA SER A 343 -12.12 12.70 3.74
C SER A 343 -13.33 12.12 3.02
N ALA A 344 -13.11 11.47 1.88
CA ALA A 344 -14.16 10.92 1.03
C ALA A 344 -13.97 9.42 0.79
N ARG A 345 -15.08 8.66 0.74
CA ARG A 345 -15.13 7.25 0.32
C ARG A 345 -16.24 7.01 -0.68
N SER A 346 -16.07 6.05 -1.58
CA SER A 346 -17.09 5.63 -2.55
C SER A 346 -17.11 4.12 -2.77
N LYS A 347 -18.32 3.56 -2.99
CA LYS A 347 -18.54 2.16 -3.41
C LYS A 347 -18.23 1.94 -4.90
N GLY A 348 -17.76 2.98 -5.60
CA GLY A 348 -17.36 2.94 -7.02
C GLY A 348 -18.35 3.61 -7.98
N LEU A 349 -19.55 3.98 -7.53
CA LEU A 349 -20.55 4.66 -8.38
C LEU A 349 -20.18 6.13 -8.67
N VAL A 350 -19.58 6.80 -7.69
CA VAL A 350 -19.11 8.18 -7.80
C VAL A 350 -17.59 8.19 -7.69
N ASN A 351 -16.92 8.87 -8.63
CA ASN A 351 -15.48 9.04 -8.57
C ASN A 351 -15.16 10.18 -7.59
N VAL A 352 -14.77 9.85 -6.35
CA VAL A 352 -14.48 10.86 -5.31
C VAL A 352 -13.18 11.62 -5.54
N GLN A 353 -12.25 11.08 -6.32
CA GLN A 353 -11.06 11.82 -6.74
C GLN A 353 -11.47 13.08 -7.51
N ARG A 354 -12.36 12.97 -8.50
CA ARG A 354 -12.83 14.14 -9.27
C ARG A 354 -13.53 15.18 -8.38
N VAL A 355 -14.31 14.72 -7.39
CA VAL A 355 -14.98 15.62 -6.42
C VAL A 355 -13.93 16.40 -5.61
N MET A 356 -12.88 15.72 -5.13
CA MET A 356 -11.83 16.35 -4.35
C MET A 356 -10.92 17.25 -5.19
N GLU A 357 -10.64 16.92 -6.45
CA GLU A 357 -9.85 17.74 -7.37
C GLU A 357 -10.51 19.12 -7.61
N LEU A 358 -11.84 19.17 -7.73
CA LEU A 358 -12.60 20.44 -7.81
C LEU A 358 -12.46 21.30 -6.54
N LEU A 359 -12.06 20.70 -5.41
CA LEU A 359 -11.83 21.35 -4.13
C LEU A 359 -10.33 21.59 -3.85
N GLY A 360 -9.46 21.35 -4.82
CA GLY A 360 -8.00 21.48 -4.68
C GLY A 360 -7.32 20.32 -3.95
N GLY A 361 -8.01 19.19 -3.80
CA GLY A 361 -7.49 17.94 -3.24
C GLY A 361 -7.14 16.89 -4.30
N GLY A 362 -7.20 15.63 -3.92
CA GLY A 362 -6.91 14.50 -4.81
C GLY A 362 -7.03 13.13 -4.14
N GLY A 363 -6.61 12.08 -4.84
CA GLY A 363 -6.64 10.70 -4.34
C GLY A 363 -6.96 9.69 -5.44
N HIS A 364 -7.77 8.70 -5.10
CA HIS A 364 -8.23 7.62 -5.97
C HIS A 364 -9.76 7.66 -6.14
N SER A 365 -10.27 6.91 -7.13
CA SER A 365 -11.70 6.90 -7.47
C SER A 365 -12.63 6.56 -6.30
N ASN A 366 -12.16 5.79 -5.32
CA ASN A 366 -12.94 5.30 -4.18
C ASN A 366 -12.50 5.90 -2.83
N VAL A 367 -11.37 6.60 -2.78
CA VAL A 367 -10.77 7.15 -1.55
C VAL A 367 -10.04 8.43 -1.94
N ALA A 368 -10.46 9.57 -1.42
CA ALA A 368 -9.84 10.85 -1.73
C ALA A 368 -9.94 11.81 -0.54
N GLY A 369 -9.20 12.91 -0.58
CA GLY A 369 -9.33 13.99 0.40
C GLY A 369 -8.92 15.36 -0.12
N ALA A 370 -9.31 16.39 0.61
CA ALA A 370 -9.00 17.79 0.31
C ALA A 370 -8.78 18.59 1.61
N GLN A 371 -8.12 19.74 1.50
CA GLN A 371 -7.93 20.70 2.59
C GLN A 371 -8.37 22.08 2.12
N LEU A 372 -9.40 22.63 2.76
CA LEU A 372 -10.00 23.90 2.40
C LEU A 372 -9.61 24.96 3.44
N LYS A 373 -8.88 26.00 3.00
CA LYS A 373 -8.37 27.04 3.89
C LYS A 373 -9.38 28.18 4.05
N GLY A 374 -9.54 28.68 5.27
CA GLY A 374 -10.33 29.88 5.54
C GLY A 374 -11.84 29.70 5.36
N VAL A 375 -12.33 28.46 5.40
CA VAL A 375 -13.76 28.14 5.28
C VAL A 375 -14.27 27.48 6.55
N THR A 376 -15.56 27.61 6.80
CA THR A 376 -16.28 26.85 7.83
C THR A 376 -16.65 25.45 7.32
N SER A 377 -16.95 24.54 8.24
CA SER A 377 -17.43 23.19 7.88
C SER A 377 -18.71 23.21 7.03
N ALA A 378 -19.62 24.16 7.29
CA ALA A 378 -20.83 24.35 6.49
C ALA A 378 -20.52 24.79 5.04
N GLU A 379 -19.56 25.69 4.85
CA GLU A 379 -19.09 26.11 3.52
C GLU A 379 -18.40 24.97 2.79
N ALA A 380 -17.60 24.16 3.50
CA ALA A 380 -16.96 22.97 2.94
C ALA A 380 -18.01 21.94 2.47
N GLN A 381 -19.05 21.68 3.27
CA GLN A 381 -20.18 20.81 2.89
C GLN A 381 -20.91 21.33 1.65
N ALA A 382 -21.17 22.64 1.58
CA ALA A 382 -21.80 23.27 0.42
C ALA A 382 -20.93 23.13 -0.85
N ALA A 383 -19.61 23.27 -0.71
CA ALA A 383 -18.66 23.10 -1.81
C ALA A 383 -18.65 21.65 -2.32
N VAL A 384 -18.68 20.65 -1.43
CA VAL A 384 -18.81 19.22 -1.82
C VAL A 384 -20.11 18.97 -2.56
N TRP A 385 -21.24 19.50 -2.07
CA TRP A 385 -22.53 19.36 -2.77
C TRP A 385 -22.52 20.00 -4.16
N LYS A 386 -21.85 21.14 -4.32
CA LYS A 386 -21.68 21.79 -5.62
C LYS A 386 -20.86 20.90 -6.57
N ALA A 387 -19.72 20.38 -6.11
CA ALA A 387 -18.85 19.50 -6.89
C ALA A 387 -19.57 18.20 -7.31
N LEU A 388 -20.37 17.60 -6.42
CA LEU A 388 -21.18 16.41 -6.73
C LEU A 388 -22.20 16.67 -7.85
N LYS A 389 -22.86 17.84 -7.83
CA LYS A 389 -23.82 18.21 -8.89
C LYS A 389 -23.13 18.38 -10.23
N GLU A 390 -21.98 19.04 -10.25
CA GLU A 390 -21.20 19.26 -11.48
C GLU A 390 -20.81 17.94 -12.15
N ILE A 391 -20.29 16.99 -11.37
CA ILE A 391 -19.89 15.66 -11.87
C ILE A 391 -21.10 14.82 -12.32
N THR A 392 -22.26 15.00 -11.68
CA THR A 392 -23.48 14.27 -12.08
C THR A 392 -24.03 14.80 -13.41
N VAL A 393 -24.01 16.12 -13.62
CA VAL A 393 -24.45 16.75 -14.88
C VAL A 393 -23.54 16.34 -16.04
N GLU A 394 -22.21 16.29 -15.84
CA GLU A 394 -21.28 15.83 -16.89
C GLU A 394 -21.63 14.43 -17.40
N LYS A 395 -22.01 13.50 -16.50
CA LYS A 395 -22.41 12.13 -16.86
C LYS A 395 -23.71 12.03 -17.66
N GLU A 396 -24.59 13.02 -17.59
CA GLU A 396 -25.84 13.05 -18.36
C GLU A 396 -25.67 13.70 -19.74
N THR A 397 -24.59 14.45 -19.94
CA THR A 397 -24.27 15.14 -21.21
C THR A 397 -23.25 14.42 -22.10
N GLU A 398 -22.56 13.40 -21.60
CA GLU A 398 -21.80 12.40 -22.38
C GLU A 398 -22.70 11.23 -22.79
#